data_AF-A0A1I4EXF6-F1
#
_entry.id   AF-A0A1I4EXF6-F1
#
_cell.length_a   1.000
_cell.length_b   1.000
_cell.length_c   1.000
_cell.angle_alpha   90.00
_cell.angle_beta   90.00
_cell.angle_gamma   90.00
#
_symmetry.space_group_name_H-M   'P 1'
#
loop_
_entity.id
_entity.type
_entity.pdbx_description
1 polymer ?
#
loop_
_entity_poly.entity_id
_entity_poly.type
_entity_poly.pdbx_seq_one_letter_code
_entity_poly.pdbx_strand_id
1 'polypeptide(L)' 'MLMRTTEFYESLPAKRCNTCSETMEEMADCYSNTCTKCQGLTFYPLSPLSASGALPIRSNPLIE' A
#
# COMPACT_ATOMS: atom_id res chain seq x y z
N MET A 1 10.62 -21.89 24.77
CA MET A 1 11.95 -21.25 24.68
C MET A 1 11.73 -19.77 24.44
N LEU A 2 12.42 -18.88 25.18
CA LEU A 2 12.44 -17.46 24.83
C LEU A 2 13.40 -17.30 23.64
N MET A 3 12.83 -17.02 22.47
CA MET A 3 13.60 -16.68 21.27
C MET A 3 14.02 -15.21 21.35
N ARG A 4 15.13 -14.83 20.72
CA ARG A 4 15.48 -13.40 20.63
C ARG A 4 14.45 -12.68 19.77
N THR A 5 14.14 -11.44 20.11
CA THR A 5 13.14 -10.65 19.39
C THR A 5 13.47 -10.50 17.91
N THR A 6 14.75 -10.42 17.55
CA THR A 6 15.22 -10.35 16.15
C THR A 6 14.90 -11.62 15.37
N GLU A 7 15.14 -12.78 15.97
CA GLU A 7 14.89 -14.09 15.36
C GLU A 7 13.39 -14.33 15.16
N PHE A 8 12.55 -13.78 16.05
CA PHE A 8 11.11 -13.80 15.88
C PHE A 8 10.68 -13.05 14.62
N TYR A 9 11.19 -11.82 14.41
CA TYR A 9 10.85 -11.04 13.21
C TYR A 9 11.33 -11.72 11.92
N GLU A 10 12.50 -12.37 11.93
CA GLU A 10 13.00 -13.15 10.79
C GLU A 10 12.17 -14.41 10.52
N SER A 11 11.50 -14.96 11.54
CA SER A 11 10.61 -16.12 11.41
C SER A 11 9.19 -15.76 10.93
N LEU A 12 8.83 -14.48 10.87
CA LEU A 12 7.50 -14.05 10.45
C LEU A 12 7.30 -14.33 8.96
N PRO A 13 6.12 -14.85 8.57
CA PRO A 13 5.82 -15.06 7.16
C PRO A 13 5.75 -13.73 6.42
N ALA A 14 6.27 -13.71 5.20
CA ALA A 14 6.18 -12.53 4.34
C ALA A 14 4.72 -12.08 4.18
N LYS A 15 4.49 -10.78 4.30
CA LYS A 15 3.17 -10.16 4.17
C LYS A 15 2.60 -10.43 2.78
N ARG A 16 1.33 -10.86 2.70
CA ARG A 16 0.62 -11.11 1.43
C ARG A 16 -0.62 -10.24 1.30
N CYS A 17 -0.93 -9.85 0.07
CA CYS A 17 -2.13 -9.10 -0.24
C CYS A 17 -3.36 -10.00 -0.09
N ASN A 18 -4.41 -9.51 0.57
CA ASN A 18 -5.66 -10.26 0.71
C ASN A 18 -6.38 -10.49 -0.63
N THR A 19 -6.20 -9.58 -1.60
CA THR A 19 -6.93 -9.61 -2.87
C THR A 19 -6.21 -10.40 -3.95
N CYS A 20 -4.91 -10.18 -4.13
CA CYS A 20 -4.14 -10.83 -5.19
C CYS A 20 -3.19 -11.93 -4.69
N SER A 21 -3.08 -12.13 -3.37
CA SER A 21 -2.15 -13.09 -2.74
C SER A 21 -0.66 -12.90 -3.07
N GLU A 22 -0.31 -11.84 -3.79
CA GLU A 22 1.08 -11.48 -4.07
C GLU A 22 1.81 -11.08 -2.78
N THR A 23 3.09 -11.42 -2.72
CA THR A 23 4.01 -10.98 -1.67
C THR A 23 4.10 -9.46 -1.71
N MET A 24 3.78 -8.82 -0.59
CA MET A 24 3.84 -7.37 -0.45
C MET A 24 5.15 -6.98 0.23
N GLU A 25 5.76 -5.92 -0.26
CA GLU A 25 6.88 -5.30 0.44
C GLU A 25 6.38 -4.66 1.74
N GLU A 26 7.06 -4.94 2.84
CA GLU A 26 6.70 -4.41 4.15
C GLU A 26 7.06 -2.92 4.22
N MET A 27 6.04 -2.07 4.32
CA MET A 27 6.21 -0.64 4.53
C MET A 27 6.17 -0.31 6.02
N ALA A 28 6.79 0.81 6.41
CA ALA A 28 6.82 1.27 7.80
C ALA A 28 5.42 1.41 8.43
N ASP A 29 4.43 1.85 7.64
CA ASP A 29 3.03 2.05 8.04
C ASP A 29 2.15 0.83 7.75
N CYS A 30 2.60 -0.38 8.09
CA CYS A 30 2.05 -1.68 7.67
C CYS A 30 0.57 -2.01 7.98
N TYR A 31 -0.29 -1.03 8.28
CA TYR A 31 -1.72 -1.14 8.60
C TYR A 31 -2.61 -1.66 7.46
N SER A 32 -2.16 -1.64 6.20
CA SER A 32 -2.96 -2.08 5.06
C SER A 32 -2.67 -3.53 4.67
N ASN A 33 -3.69 -4.33 4.44
CA ASN A 33 -3.61 -5.73 3.98
C ASN A 33 -3.74 -5.87 2.45
N THR A 34 -3.80 -4.75 1.74
CA THR A 34 -4.05 -4.67 0.30
C THR A 34 -2.89 -3.94 -0.36
N CYS A 35 -2.31 -4.51 -1.43
CA CYS A 35 -1.17 -3.92 -2.11
C CYS A 35 -1.57 -2.66 -2.89
N THR A 36 -0.59 -1.80 -3.20
CA THR A 36 -0.78 -0.55 -3.96
C THR A 36 -1.45 -0.79 -5.32
N LYS A 37 -1.12 -1.90 -5.99
CA LYS A 37 -1.76 -2.32 -7.26
C LYS A 37 -3.27 -2.53 -7.07
N CYS A 38 -3.67 -3.27 -6.04
CA CYS A 38 -5.07 -3.54 -5.74
C CYS A 38 -5.81 -2.31 -5.16
N GLN A 39 -5.09 -1.38 -4.53
CA GLN A 39 -5.65 -0.09 -4.12
C GLN A 39 -5.82 0.89 -5.29
N GLY A 40 -5.34 0.57 -6.49
CA GLY A 40 -5.39 1.47 -7.64
C GLY A 40 -4.41 2.65 -7.54
N LEU A 41 -3.44 2.57 -6.62
CA LEU A 41 -2.35 3.53 -6.50
C LEU A 41 -1.30 3.19 -7.56
N THR A 42 -1.51 3.66 -8.78
CA THR A 42 -0.42 3.78 -9.75
C THR A 42 0.47 4.92 -9.29
N PHE A 43 1.76 4.66 -9.09
CA PHE A 43 2.75 5.69 -8.79
C PHE A 43 2.70 6.76 -9.88
N TYR A 44 1.91 7.81 -9.65
CA TYR A 44 1.91 8.96 -10.54
C TYR A 44 3.33 9.51 -10.49
N PRO A 45 4.02 9.69 -11.63
CA PRO A 45 5.22 10.50 -11.61
C PRO A 45 4.78 11.86 -11.06
N LEU A 46 5.40 12.29 -9.97
CA LEU A 46 5.28 13.67 -9.46
C LEU A 46 5.96 14.61 -10.46
N SER A 47 5.44 14.64 -11.70
CA SER A 47 5.66 15.72 -12.62
C SER A 47 4.59 16.76 -12.30
N PRO A 48 4.98 18.03 -12.05
CA PRO A 48 3.98 19.08 -11.91
C PRO A 48 3.18 19.11 -13.22
N LEU A 49 1.88 18.84 -13.13
CA LEU A 49 0.93 18.99 -14.23
C LEU A 49 1.08 20.42 -14.77
N SER A 50 1.71 20.59 -15.92
CA SER A 50 1.37 21.72 -16.79
C SER A 50 0.10 21.32 -17.54
N ALA A 51 -0.85 22.24 -17.49
CA ALA A 51 -2.22 22.13 -17.96
C ALA A 51 -2.38 21.44 -19.32
N SER A 52 -3.25 20.42 -19.39
CA SER A 52 -4.46 20.40 -20.24
C SER A 52 -4.99 18.97 -20.38
N GLY A 53 -6.15 18.70 -19.77
CA GLY A 53 -6.87 17.44 -19.95
C GLY A 53 -7.53 16.97 -18.65
N ALA A 54 -8.82 17.22 -18.54
CA ALA A 54 -9.63 16.94 -17.36
C ALA A 54 -9.60 15.45 -16.95
N LEU A 55 -9.15 15.17 -15.73
CA LEU A 55 -9.48 13.93 -15.02
C LEU A 55 -10.77 14.16 -14.24
N PRO A 56 -11.75 13.23 -14.29
CA PRO A 56 -12.97 13.37 -13.50
C PRO A 56 -12.62 13.25 -12.02
N ILE A 57 -12.66 14.39 -11.33
CA ILE A 57 -12.63 14.46 -9.87
C ILE A 57 -13.91 13.77 -9.40
N ARG A 58 -13.79 12.51 -8.96
CA ARG A 58 -14.85 11.87 -8.20
C ARG A 58 -14.85 12.53 -6.83
N SER A 59 -15.62 13.60 -6.69
CA SER A 59 -15.91 14.24 -5.42
C SER A 59 -16.68 13.25 -4.56
N ASN A 60 -15.98 12.48 -3.72
CA ASN A 60 -16.64 11.89 -2.57
C ASN A 60 -16.65 12.97 -1.47
N PRO A 61 -17.82 13.42 -1.01
CA PRO A 61 -17.89 14.35 0.10
C PRO A 61 -17.32 13.66 1.34
N LEU A 62 -16.37 14.33 2.00
CA LEU A 62 -15.98 13.97 3.36
C LEU A 62 -17.25 14.01 4.22
N ILE A 63 -17.52 12.89 4.88
CA ILE A 63 -18.51 12.76 5.95
C ILE A 63 -18.24 13.84 7.01
N GLU A 64 -19.33 14.46 7.50
CA GLU A 64 -19.34 15.52 8.52
C GLU A 64 -18.66 15.13 9.84
#